data_AF-A0A4P6WND5-F1
#
_entry.id   AF-A0A4P6WND5-F1
#
_cell.length_a   1.000
_cell.length_b   1.000
_cell.length_c   1.000
_cell.angle_alpha   90.00
_cell.angle_beta   90.00
_cell.angle_gamma   90.00
#
_symmetry.space_group_name_H-M   'P 1'
#
loop_
_entity.id
_entity.type
_entity.pdbx_description
1 polymer ?
#
loop_
_entity_poly.entity_id
_entity_poly.type
_entity_poly.pdbx_seq_one_letter_code
_entity_poly.pdbx_strand_id
1 'polypeptide(L)' 'MELLNKRPVTDFRVGVYTYEQIKDQHFMHLEEQKALEEIKRKGWEYAYTPGDMVNNGRYVRYFRVWTSKEEIDT' A
#
# COMPACT_ATOMS: atom_id res chain seq x y z
N MET A 1 12.16 -7.81 8.55
CA MET A 1 11.54 -6.48 8.55
C MET A 1 12.42 -5.57 7.74
N GLU A 2 11.86 -4.93 6.71
CA GLU A 2 12.55 -3.88 5.96
C GLU A 2 12.40 -2.57 6.75
N LEU A 3 13.45 -1.75 6.78
CA LEU A 3 13.44 -0.46 7.47
C LEU A 3 13.46 0.65 6.41
N LEU A 4 12.53 1.59 6.51
CA LEU A 4 12.52 2.81 5.71
C LEU A 4 12.64 4.00 6.67
N ASN A 5 13.69 4.82 6.51
CA ASN A 5 13.98 5.93 7.42
C ASN A 5 14.04 5.51 8.90
N LYS A 6 14.66 4.35 9.18
CA LYS A 6 14.74 3.75 10.53
C LYS A 6 13.41 3.32 11.15
N ARG A 7 12.28 3.43 10.43
CA ARG A 7 10.97 2.93 10.86
C ARG A 7 10.69 1.57 10.22
N PRO A 8 10.08 0.61 10.95
CA PRO A 8 9.62 -0.65 10.37
C PRO A 8 8.55 -0.39 9.32
N VAL A 9 8.74 -0.98 8.14
CA VAL A 9 7.73 -1.01 7.09
C VAL A 9 7.27 -2.43 6.80
N THR A 10 6.02 -2.53 6.35
CA THR A 10 5.44 -3.77 5.82
C THR A 10 4.67 -3.48 4.55
N ASP A 11 4.42 -4.53 3.78
CA ASP A 11 3.52 -4.47 2.63
C ASP A 11 2.06 -4.66 3.06
N PHE A 12 1.22 -3.75 2.60
CA PHE A 12 -0.23 -3.85 2.66
C PHE A 12 -0.76 -4.11 1.25
N ARG A 13 -1.36 -5.28 1.02
CA ARG A 13 -1.92 -5.60 -0.30
C ARG A 13 -3.21 -4.81 -0.52
N VAL A 14 -3.21 -3.93 -1.52
CA VAL A 14 -4.40 -3.20 -1.97
C VAL A 14 -5.35 -4.16 -2.67
N GLY A 15 -4.85 -4.93 -3.64
CA GLY A 15 -5.66 -5.89 -4.37
C GLY A 15 -4.95 -6.59 -5.52
N VAL A 16 -5.69 -7.43 -6.23
CA VAL A 16 -5.25 -8.20 -7.41
C VAL A 16 -6.20 -7.90 -8.56
N TYR A 17 -5.65 -7.48 -9.69
CA TYR A 17 -6.40 -6.85 -10.78
C TYR A 17 -6.07 -7.46 -12.15
N THR A 18 -7.01 -7.36 -13.08
CA THR A 18 -6.72 -7.55 -14.51
C THR A 18 -5.96 -6.35 -15.07
N TYR A 19 -5.44 -6.50 -16.30
CA TYR A 19 -4.89 -5.39 -17.06
C TYR A 19 -5.89 -4.25 -17.26
N GLU A 20 -7.16 -4.56 -17.52
CA GLU A 20 -8.21 -3.55 -17.73
C GLU A 20 -8.48 -2.76 -16.45
N GLN A 21 -8.56 -3.45 -15.31
CA GLN A 21 -8.80 -2.83 -14.01
C GLN A 21 -7.64 -1.94 -13.57
N ILE A 22 -6.38 -2.40 -13.70
CA ILE A 22 -5.22 -1.60 -13.29
C ILE A 22 -5.02 -0.35 -14.15
N LYS A 23 -5.58 -0.34 -15.38
CA LYS A 23 -5.57 0.81 -16.29
C LYS A 23 -6.72 1.79 -16.05
N ASP A 24 -7.79 1.36 -15.39
CA ASP A 24 -8.90 2.23 -15.01
C ASP A 24 -8.50 3.09 -13.79
N GLN A 25 -8.17 4.35 -14.05
CA GLN A 25 -7.74 5.29 -13.03
C GLN A 25 -8.81 5.56 -11.96
N HIS A 26 -10.09 5.59 -12.34
CA HIS A 26 -11.17 5.86 -11.40
C HIS A 26 -11.40 4.65 -10.49
N PHE A 27 -11.44 3.46 -11.07
CA PHE A 27 -11.51 2.21 -10.30
C PHE A 27 -10.34 2.09 -9.32
N MET A 28 -9.11 2.31 -9.80
CA MET A 28 -7.93 2.22 -8.95
C MET A 28 -7.93 3.27 -7.85
N HIS A 29 -8.35 4.51 -8.13
CA HIS A 29 -8.47 5.53 -7.10
C HIS A 29 -9.42 5.10 -5.96
N LEU A 30 -10.58 4.50 -6.29
CA LEU A 30 -11.53 4.01 -5.28
C LEU A 30 -10.94 2.86 -4.44
N GLU A 31 -10.21 1.93 -5.06
CA GLU A 31 -9.54 0.84 -4.34
C GLU A 31 -8.44 1.37 -3.41
N GLU A 32 -7.68 2.36 -3.86
CA GLU A 32 -6.66 3.03 -3.06
C GLU A 32 -7.26 3.77 -1.85
N GLN A 33 -8.38 4.48 -2.03
CA GLN A 33 -9.08 5.14 -0.92
C GLN A 33 -9.53 4.13 0.14
N LYS A 34 -10.11 3.00 -0.28
CA LYS A 34 -10.51 1.92 0.65
C LYS A 34 -9.30 1.36 1.43
N ALA A 35 -8.19 1.14 0.73
CA ALA A 35 -6.96 0.66 1.35
C ALA A 35 -6.40 1.67 2.36
N LEU A 36 -6.39 2.97 2.04
CA LEU A 36 -5.96 4.03 2.96
C LEU A 36 -6.85 4.13 4.19
N GLU A 37 -8.16 3.98 4.04
CA GLU A 37 -9.07 3.91 5.19
C GLU A 37 -8.75 2.71 6.10
N GLU A 38 -8.49 1.53 5.52
CA GLU A 38 -8.12 0.35 6.30
C GLU A 38 -6.78 0.54 7.03
N ILE A 39 -5.76 1.09 6.35
CA ILE A 39 -4.46 1.43 6.95
C ILE A 39 -4.66 2.34 8.17
N LYS A 40 -5.47 3.40 8.01
CA LYS A 40 -5.80 4.32 9.10
C LYS A 40 -6.53 3.62 10.25
N ARG A 41 -7.48 2.72 9.96
CA ARG A 41 -8.19 1.93 10.98
C ARG A 41 -7.26 1.01 11.76
N LYS A 42 -6.19 0.49 11.14
CA LYS A 42 -5.14 -0.30 11.82
C LYS A 42 -4.15 0.56 12.62
N GLY A 43 -4.25 1.89 12.54
CA GLY A 43 -3.29 2.81 13.17
C GLY A 43 -1.93 2.85 12.47
N TRP A 44 -1.88 2.42 11.22
CA TRP A 44 -0.69 2.47 10.37
C TRP A 44 -0.70 3.74 9.51
N GLU A 45 0.45 4.05 8.91
CA GLU A 45 0.62 5.21 8.05
C GLU A 45 1.09 4.78 6.67
N TYR A 46 0.51 5.37 5.63
CA TYR A 46 0.96 5.17 4.25
C TYR A 46 2.34 5.80 4.04
N ALA A 47 3.29 5.03 3.51
CA ALA A 47 4.62 5.50 3.17
C ALA A 47 4.72 5.83 1.67
N TYR A 48 4.55 4.84 0.80
CA TYR A 48 4.56 5.01 -0.65
C TYR A 48 3.95 3.80 -1.37
N THR A 49 3.60 3.97 -2.65
CA THR A 49 3.16 2.89 -3.53
C THR A 49 4.33 2.39 -4.39
N PRO A 50 4.84 1.17 -4.18
CA PRO A 50 5.77 0.54 -5.13
C PRO A 50 5.10 0.27 -6.48
N GLY A 51 5.91 0.01 -7.51
CA GLY A 51 5.41 -0.42 -8.82
C GLY A 51 4.59 -1.71 -8.73
N ASP A 52 3.57 -1.83 -9.58
CA ASP A 52 2.69 -3.01 -9.60
C ASP A 52 3.48 -4.28 -9.94
N MET A 53 3.26 -5.34 -9.18
CA MET A 53 3.86 -6.65 -9.46
C MET A 53 2.97 -7.42 -10.43
N VAL A 54 3.57 -8.15 -11.37
CA VAL A 54 2.84 -9.05 -12.27
C VAL A 54 3.06 -10.49 -11.84
N ASN A 55 1.98 -11.21 -11.58
CA ASN A 55 2.00 -12.64 -11.25
C ASN A 55 0.93 -13.36 -12.08
N ASN A 56 1.35 -14.31 -12.92
CA ASN A 56 0.45 -15.13 -13.76
C ASN A 56 -0.59 -14.30 -14.53
N GLY A 57 -0.18 -13.17 -15.13
CA GLY A 57 -1.06 -12.29 -15.90
C GLY A 57 -2.00 -11.41 -15.08
N ARG A 58 -1.87 -11.42 -13.74
CA ARG A 58 -2.58 -10.51 -12.83
C ARG A 58 -1.63 -9.47 -12.26
N TYR A 59 -2.14 -8.26 -12.07
CA TYR A 59 -1.42 -7.16 -11.46
C TYR A 59 -1.75 -7.12 -9.97
N VAL A 60 -0.73 -7.06 -9.12
CA VAL A 60 -0.89 -6.97 -7.67
C VAL A 60 -0.34 -5.61 -7.23
N ARG A 61 -1.21 -4.80 -6.62
CA ARG A 61 -0.83 -3.51 -6.03
C ARG A 61 -0.64 -3.66 -4.53
N TYR A 62 0.48 -3.14 -4.06
CA TYR A 62 0.80 -3.04 -2.64
C TYR A 62 1.00 -1.58 -2.28
N PHE A 63 0.74 -1.25 -1.02
CA PHE A 63 1.25 -0.05 -0.38
C PHE A 63 2.32 -0.44 0.62
N ARG A 64 3.40 0.34 0.66
CA ARG A 64 4.33 0.30 1.77
C ARG A 64 3.76 1.15 2.89
N VAL A 65 3.69 0.60 4.10
CA VAL A 65 3.14 1.28 5.27
C VAL A 65 4.09 1.20 6.45
N TRP A 66 4.13 2.27 7.25
CA TRP A 66 4.77 2.27 8.56
C TRP A 66 3.83 1.68 9.60
N THR A 67 4.31 0.68 10.35
CA THR A 67 3.50 -0.02 11.36
C THR A 67 3.67 0.55 12.77
N SER A 68 4.68 1.39 12.98
CA SER A 68 4.86 2.17 14.20
C SER A 68 4.67 3.65 13.92
N LYS A 69 4.08 4.36 14.88
CA LYS A 69 4.13 5.83 14.89
C LYS A 69 5.59 6.26 15.01
N GLU A 70 5.91 7.36 14.37
CA GLU A 70 7.24 7.98 14.47
C GLU A 70 7.52 8.24 15.95
N GLU A 71 8.51 7.56 16.54
CA GLU A 71 9.03 7.95 17.85
C GLU A 71 9.85 9.22 17.59
N ILE A 72 9.22 10.37 17.83
CA ILE A 72 9.94 11.63 17.91
C ILE A 72 10.68 11.57 19.24
N ASP A 73 11.96 11.20 19.22
CA ASP A 73 12.87 11.39 20.35
C ASP A 73 12.76 12.87 20.77
N THR A 74 12.11 13.11 21.90
CA THR A 74 11.93 14.45 22.50
C THR A 74 12.84 14.56 23.71
#